data_AF-A0AA96EJU2-F1
#
_entry.id   AF-A0AA96EJU2-F1
#
_cell.length_a   1.000
_cell.length_b   1.000
_cell.length_c   1.000
_cell.angle_alpha   90.00
_cell.angle_beta   90.00
_cell.angle_gamma   90.00
#
_symmetry.space_group_name_H-M   'P 1'
#
loop_
_entity.id
_entity.type
_entity.pdbx_description
1 polymer ?
#
loop_
_entity_poly.entity_id
_entity_poly.type
_entity_poly.pdbx_seq_one_letter_code
_entity_poly.pdbx_strand_id
1 'polypeptide(L)' 'MPALDFELDDRHEYVELNQLLKLTGLCDSGGAGKAIVASGAVYVDGQQELRKTCKIHAGQVVDVEGMRIRVKRPA' A
#
# COMPACT_ATOMS: atom_id res chain seq x y z
N MET A 1 -13.44 10.64 0.12
CA MET A 1 -12.12 10.00 -0.10
C MET A 1 -12.38 8.62 -0.67
N PRO A 2 -11.85 8.29 -1.86
CA PRO A 2 -12.00 6.95 -2.42
C PRO A 2 -11.25 5.93 -1.55
N ALA A 3 -11.90 4.79 -1.31
CA ALA A 3 -11.29 3.66 -0.62
C ALA A 3 -11.27 2.46 -1.57
N LEU A 4 -10.13 1.80 -1.68
CA LEU A 4 -9.91 0.58 -2.43
C LEU A 4 -9.70 -0.56 -1.43
N ASP A 5 -10.39 -1.68 -1.64
CA ASP A 5 -10.12 -2.90 -0.89
C ASP A 5 -9.13 -3.74 -1.69
N PHE A 6 -8.02 -4.14 -1.07
CA PHE A 6 -6.98 -4.98 -1.66
C PHE A 6 -6.91 -6.30 -0.88
N GLU A 7 -7.10 -7.42 -1.57
CA GLU A 7 -7.01 -8.74 -0.96
C GLU A 7 -5.58 -9.28 -1.10
N LEU A 8 -5.00 -9.76 0.01
CA LEU A 8 -3.74 -10.49 -0.02
C LEU A 8 -3.92 -11.85 -0.71
N ASP A 9 -2.84 -12.38 -1.25
CA ASP A 9 -2.81 -13.76 -1.73
C ASP A 9 -2.72 -14.70 -0.51
N ASP A 10 -3.46 -15.81 -0.49
CA ASP A 10 -3.37 -16.84 0.57
C ASP A 10 -1.94 -17.34 0.80
N ARG A 11 -1.09 -17.25 -0.23
CA ARG A 11 0.34 -17.64 -0.15
C ARG A 11 1.24 -16.56 0.45
N HIS A 12 0.76 -15.32 0.55
CA HIS A 12 1.55 -14.17 0.99
C HIS A 12 0.92 -13.53 2.23
N GLU A 13 1.56 -13.69 3.38
CA GLU A 13 1.10 -13.10 4.64
C GLU A 13 1.18 -11.56 4.69
N TYR A 14 1.89 -10.96 3.73
CA TYR A 14 2.07 -9.53 3.60
C TYR A 14 2.30 -9.14 2.14
N VAL A 15 2.12 -7.86 1.85
CA VAL A 15 2.51 -7.22 0.59
C VAL A 15 3.46 -6.07 0.88
N GLU A 16 4.49 -5.89 0.06
CA GLU A 16 5.35 -4.72 0.19
C GLU A 16 4.62 -3.46 -0.25
N LEU A 17 4.85 -2.35 0.45
CA LEU A 17 4.20 -1.08 0.16
C LEU A 17 4.37 -0.62 -1.30
N ASN A 18 5.59 -0.67 -1.85
CA ASN A 18 5.83 -0.34 -3.26
C ASN A 18 5.05 -1.23 -4.24
N GLN A 19 4.85 -2.50 -3.87
CA GLN A 19 4.16 -3.48 -4.71
C GLN A 19 2.65 -3.31 -4.59
N LEU A 20 2.14 -2.99 -3.40
CA LEU A 20 0.75 -2.60 -3.18
C LEU A 20 0.36 -1.41 -4.07
N LEU A 21 1.17 -0.35 -4.10
CA LEU A 21 0.91 0.82 -4.96
C LEU A 21 0.82 0.45 -6.45
N LYS A 22 1.68 -0.46 -6.90
CA LYS A 22 1.64 -0.96 -8.28
C LYS A 22 0.37 -1.78 -8.54
N LEU A 23 0.06 -2.72 -7.64
CA LEU A 23 -1.08 -3.63 -7.79
C LEU A 23 -2.43 -2.90 -7.72
N THR A 24 -2.50 -1.82 -6.96
CA THR A 24 -3.68 -0.96 -6.84
C THR A 24 -3.82 0.06 -7.96
N GLY A 25 -2.85 0.14 -8.87
CA GLY A 25 -2.85 1.09 -9.99
C GLY A 25 -2.49 2.53 -9.59
N LEU A 26 -1.99 2.75 -8.37
CA LEU A 26 -1.51 4.06 -7.91
C LEU A 26 -0.16 4.45 -8.51
N CYS A 27 0.58 3.49 -9.08
CA CYS A 27 1.81 3.78 -9.79
C CYS A 27 2.02 2.86 -10.99
N ASP A 28 2.55 3.40 -12.08
CA ASP A 28 2.80 2.67 -13.34
C ASP A 28 3.99 1.69 -13.26
N SER A 29 4.87 1.85 -12.27
CA SER A 29 6.05 1.00 -12.10
C SER A 29 6.49 0.91 -10.65
N GLY A 30 7.26 -0.15 -10.32
CA GLY A 30 7.89 -0.27 -9.01
C GLY A 30 8.90 0.86 -8.71
N GLY A 31 9.42 1.54 -9.73
CA GLY A 31 10.24 2.74 -9.55
C GLY A 31 9.41 3.94 -9.07
N ALA A 32 8.25 4.16 -9.69
CA ALA A 32 7.31 5.21 -9.30
C ALA A 32 6.77 4.98 -7.87
N GLY A 33 6.38 3.74 -7.52
CA GLY A 33 5.95 3.42 -6.16
C GLY A 33 7.03 3.72 -5.11
N LYS A 34 8.30 3.45 -5.40
CA LYS A 34 9.42 3.82 -4.51
C LYS A 34 9.57 5.33 -4.34
N ALA A 35 9.36 6.11 -5.41
CA ALA A 35 9.44 7.56 -5.36
C ALA A 35 8.30 8.18 -4.52
N ILE A 36 7.07 7.67 -4.65
CA ILE A 36 5.90 8.11 -3.85
C ILE A 36 6.11 7.83 -2.36
N VAL A 37 6.63 6.66 -2.01
CA VAL A 37 6.96 6.36 -0.60
C VAL A 37 8.10 7.25 -0.11
N ALA A 38 9.13 7.46 -0.93
CA ALA A 38 10.28 8.30 -0.57
C ALA A 38 9.92 9.79 -0.43
N SER A 39 8.88 10.28 -1.13
CA SER A 39 8.39 11.65 -0.97
C SER A 39 7.62 11.86 0.33
N GLY A 40 7.26 10.78 1.05
CA GLY A 40 6.46 10.84 2.26
C GLY A 40 4.98 11.10 2.01
N ALA A 41 4.49 10.84 0.80
CA ALA A 41 3.07 10.95 0.45
C ALA A 41 2.21 9.77 0.99
N VAL A 42 2.84 8.81 1.66
CA VAL A 42 2.22 7.56 2.11
C VAL A 42 2.11 7.50 3.63
N TYR A 43 0.95 7.10 4.10
CA TYR A 43 0.63 6.89 5.51
C TYR A 43 0.10 5.48 5.70
N VAL A 44 0.59 4.77 6.70
CA VAL A 44 0.10 3.45 7.10
C VAL A 44 -0.49 3.58 8.50
N ASP A 45 -1.76 3.26 8.64
CA ASP A 45 -2.52 3.37 9.89
C ASP A 45 -2.40 4.77 10.54
N GLY A 46 -2.32 5.82 9.69
CA GLY A 46 -2.18 7.22 10.11
C GLY A 46 -0.76 7.67 10.43
N GLN A 47 0.25 6.79 10.32
CA GLN A 47 1.66 7.14 10.48
C GLN A 47 2.35 7.27 9.12
N GLN A 48 3.11 8.35 8.93
CA GLN A 48 3.87 8.54 7.70
C GLN A 48 4.91 7.43 7.53
N GLU A 49 4.90 6.75 6.39
CA GLU A 49 5.80 5.65 6.09
C GLU A 49 6.73 6.02 4.93
N LEU A 50 8.03 5.88 5.16
CA LEU A 50 9.10 6.19 4.20
C LEU A 50 9.82 4.92 3.71
N ARG A 51 9.50 3.76 4.29
CA ARG A 51 10.07 2.47 3.93
C ARG A 51 9.30 1.89 2.75
N LYS A 52 9.87 2.03 1.55
CA LYS A 52 9.37 1.45 0.28
C LYS A 52 9.08 -0.06 0.33
N THR A 53 9.80 -0.82 1.15
CA THR A 53 9.61 -2.26 1.35
C THR A 53 8.94 -2.56 2.70
N CYS A 54 8.18 -1.60 3.25
CA CYS A 54 7.38 -1.86 4.44
C CYS A 54 6.39 -2.99 4.14
N LYS A 55 6.30 -3.96 5.06
CA LYS A 55 5.42 -5.10 4.93
C LYS A 55 4.05 -4.69 5.46
N ILE A 56 3.06 -4.66 4.58
CA ILE A 56 1.68 -4.36 4.90
C ILE A 56 0.93 -5.67 5.04
N HIS A 57 0.31 -5.86 6.19
CA HIS A 57 -0.48 -7.03 6.52
C HIS A 57 -1.98 -6.75 6.37
N ALA A 58 -2.78 -7.80 6.26
CA ALA A 58 -4.22 -7.67 6.28
C ALA A 58 -4.71 -7.04 7.60
N GLY A 59 -5.70 -6.17 7.48
CA GLY A 59 -6.22 -5.33 8.56
C GLY A 59 -5.61 -3.92 8.55
N GLN A 60 -4.48 -3.71 7.89
CA GLN A 60 -3.85 -2.38 7.80
C GLN A 60 -4.46 -1.52 6.71
N VAL A 61 -4.37 -0.20 6.91
CA VAL A 61 -4.88 0.81 6.00
C VAL A 61 -3.75 1.71 5.52
N VAL A 62 -3.59 1.81 4.20
CA VAL A 62 -2.59 2.66 3.56
C VAL A 62 -3.28 3.85 2.92
N ASP A 63 -2.94 5.06 3.31
CA ASP A 63 -3.41 6.32 2.70
C ASP A 63 -2.30 6.92 1.84
N VAL A 64 -2.59 7.20 0.57
CA VAL A 64 -1.67 7.83 -0.39
C VAL A 64 -2.38 8.92 -1.15
N GLU A 65 -1.91 10.16 -1.04
CA GLU A 65 -2.46 11.33 -1.76
C GLU A 65 -4.00 11.45 -1.69
N GLY A 66 -4.60 11.04 -0.57
CA GLY A 66 -6.06 11.08 -0.37
C GLY A 66 -6.84 9.86 -0.87
N MET A 67 -6.15 8.85 -1.42
CA MET A 67 -6.68 7.51 -1.68
C MET A 67 -6.36 6.56 -0.53
N ARG A 68 -7.37 5.84 -0.05
CA ARG A 68 -7.23 4.87 1.04
C ARG A 68 -7.25 3.45 0.52
N ILE A 69 -6.32 2.61 0.90
CA ILE A 69 -6.23 1.20 0.54
C ILE A 69 -6.41 0.37 1.81
N ARG A 70 -7.43 -0.48 1.84
CA ARG A 70 -7.69 -1.38 2.97
C ARG A 70 -7.20 -2.76 2.58
N VAL A 71 -6.17 -3.25 3.27
CA VAL A 71 -5.65 -4.58 3.00
C VAL A 71 -6.48 -5.59 3.78
N LYS A 72 -7.02 -6.60 3.10
CA LYS A 72 -7.87 -7.66 3.68
C LYS A 72 -7.27 -9.03 3.38
N ARG A 73 -7.63 -10.02 4.20
CA ARG A 73 -7.41 -11.43 3.84
C ARG A 73 -8.55 -11.89 2.93
N PRO A 74 -8.25 -12.74 1.93
CA PRO A 74 -9.29 -13.48 1.23
C PRO A 74 -10.03 -14.36 2.25
N ALA A 75 -11.34 -14.46 2.10
CA ALA A 75 -12.23 -15.18 3.03
C ALA A 75 -12.32 -16.66 2.69
#